data_AF-A0A1H8W4E4-F1
#
_entry.id   AF-A0A1H8W4E4-F1
#
_cell.length_a   1.000
_cell.length_b   1.000
_cell.length_c   1.000
_cell.angle_alpha   90.00
_cell.angle_beta   90.00
_cell.angle_gamma   90.00
#
_symmetry.space_group_name_H-M   'P 1'
#
loop_
_entity.id
_entity.type
_entity.pdbx_description
1 polymer ?
#
loop_
_entity_poly.entity_id
_entity_poly.type
_entity_poly.pdbx_seq_one_letter_code
_entity_poly.pdbx_strand_id
1 'polypeptide(L)'
;MLAPAPGSTGADGAAAACRRLFEETTRGAREEAGSDATAAATVHLADTAYAAQHPDPADPGAVHGVLDTLVRRLGDDPNPDPAPQRPAAWQMTPADIAADLDVVGLETLVETWARTVAEDWSRAARS
;
A
#
# COMPACT_ATOMS: atom_id res chain seq x y z
N MET A 1 34.46 -0.88 24.21
CA MET A 1 33.08 -0.35 24.24
C MET A 1 32.79 0.12 22.83
N LEU A 2 32.09 -0.69 22.03
CA LEU A 2 31.75 -0.36 20.64
C LEU A 2 30.57 0.62 20.66
N ALA A 3 30.69 1.75 19.96
CA ALA A 3 29.62 2.72 19.81
C ALA A 3 28.48 2.13 18.94
N PRO A 4 27.20 2.38 19.27
CA PRO A 4 26.09 1.95 18.43
C PRO A 4 26.17 2.66 17.07
N ALA A 5 25.94 1.90 15.99
CA ALA A 5 25.88 2.45 14.63
C ALA A 5 24.72 3.47 14.53
N PRO A 6 24.94 4.64 13.89
CA PRO A 6 23.86 5.56 13.60
C PRO A 6 22.96 4.92 12.54
N GLY A 7 21.75 4.53 12.91
CA GLY A 7 20.80 3.96 11.96
C GLY A 7 19.88 2.85 12.47
N SER A 8 19.80 2.59 13.77
CA SER A 8 18.68 1.80 14.29
C SER A 8 17.42 2.68 14.31
N THR A 9 16.84 2.93 13.13
CA THR A 9 15.49 3.46 13.07
C THR A 9 14.60 2.42 13.74
N GLY A 10 14.09 2.74 14.93
CA GLY A 10 13.08 1.92 15.59
C GLY A 10 11.86 1.71 14.67
N ALA A 11 10.88 0.92 15.10
CA ALA A 11 9.68 0.64 14.30
C ALA A 11 9.04 1.91 13.71
N ASP A 12 9.00 3.01 14.49
CA ASP A 12 8.50 4.31 14.06
C ASP A 12 9.32 4.92 12.92
N GLY A 13 10.64 4.76 12.97
CA GLY A 13 11.55 5.25 11.96
C GLY A 13 11.49 4.46 10.66
N ALA A 14 11.31 3.14 10.72
CA ALA A 14 11.07 2.32 9.54
C ALA A 14 9.72 2.68 8.88
N ALA A 15 8.66 2.86 9.69
CA ALA A 15 7.36 3.32 9.18
C ALA A 15 7.44 4.70 8.51
N ALA A 16 8.18 5.64 9.10
CA ALA A 16 8.40 6.96 8.51
C ALA A 16 9.18 6.88 7.19
N ALA A 17 10.20 6.02 7.09
CA ALA A 17 10.94 5.81 5.86
C ALA A 17 10.06 5.21 4.74
N CYS A 18 9.24 4.20 5.06
CA CYS A 18 8.28 3.62 4.11
C CYS A 18 7.25 4.65 3.63
N ARG A 19 6.73 5.50 4.52
CA ARG A 19 5.82 6.60 4.18
C ARG A 19 6.48 7.56 3.19
N ARG A 20 7.70 8.02 3.50
CA ARG A 20 8.44 8.95 2.65
C ARG A 20 8.73 8.38 1.27
N LEU A 21 9.13 7.10 1.19
CA LEU A 21 9.36 6.42 -0.08
C LEU A 21 8.09 6.41 -0.93
N PHE A 22 6.95 6.01 -0.35
CA PHE A 22 5.67 6.02 -1.04
C PHE A 22 5.27 7.42 -1.55
N GLU A 23 5.45 8.45 -0.72
CA GLU A 23 5.16 9.83 -1.12
C GLU A 23 6.05 10.31 -2.26
N GLU A 24 7.33 9.92 -2.26
CA GLU A 24 8.28 10.21 -3.34
C GLU A 24 7.87 9.51 -4.64
N THR A 25 7.61 8.20 -4.58
CA THR A 25 7.23 7.37 -5.73
C THR A 25 5.95 7.85 -6.41
N THR A 26 4.99 8.38 -5.63
CA THR A 26 3.68 8.83 -6.15
C THR A 26 3.62 10.32 -6.48
N ARG A 27 4.69 11.09 -6.23
CA ARG A 27 4.65 12.56 -6.35
C ARG A 27 4.26 13.04 -7.73
N GLY A 28 4.87 12.51 -8.79
CA GLY A 28 4.58 12.96 -10.16
C GLY A 28 3.09 12.84 -10.49
N ALA A 29 2.50 11.67 -10.21
CA ALA A 29 1.06 11.47 -10.43
C ALA A 29 0.19 12.38 -9.54
N ARG A 30 0.64 12.73 -8.33
CA ARG A 30 -0.08 13.67 -7.45
C ARG A 30 -0.07 15.09 -8.00
N GLU A 31 1.05 15.52 -8.59
CA GLU A 31 1.15 16.83 -9.25
C GLU A 31 0.22 16.91 -10.47
N GLU A 32 0.06 15.79 -11.20
CA GLU A 32 -0.79 15.69 -12.40
C GLU A 32 -2.28 15.52 -12.07
N ALA A 33 -2.63 14.94 -10.91
CA ALA A 33 -3.99 14.56 -10.52
C ALA A 33 -5.02 15.71 -10.53
N GLY A 34 -4.57 16.98 -10.41
CA GLY A 34 -5.46 18.14 -10.49
C GLY A 34 -6.03 18.39 -11.90
N SER A 35 -5.39 17.85 -12.93
CA SER A 35 -5.74 18.05 -14.35
C SER A 35 -5.89 16.75 -15.13
N ASP A 36 -5.41 15.63 -14.59
CA ASP A 36 -5.47 14.30 -15.23
C ASP A 36 -6.27 13.32 -14.35
N ALA A 37 -7.37 12.82 -14.91
CA ALA A 37 -8.26 11.89 -14.22
C ALA A 37 -7.63 10.50 -13.99
N THR A 38 -6.77 10.05 -14.90
CA THR A 38 -6.03 8.79 -14.78
C THR A 38 -4.98 8.89 -13.68
N ALA A 39 -4.24 10.00 -13.62
CA ALA A 39 -3.30 10.25 -12.53
C ALA A 39 -4.03 10.32 -11.17
N ALA A 40 -5.19 10.99 -11.11
CA ALA A 40 -6.02 11.03 -9.90
C ALA A 40 -6.52 9.63 -9.48
N ALA A 41 -6.95 8.81 -10.43
CA ALA A 41 -7.37 7.44 -10.17
C ALA A 41 -6.22 6.58 -9.63
N THR A 42 -5.03 6.69 -10.24
CA THR A 42 -3.80 6.01 -9.83
C THR A 42 -3.40 6.39 -8.42
N VAL A 43 -3.35 7.69 -8.10
CA VAL A 43 -3.02 8.18 -6.75
C VAL A 43 -3.98 7.61 -5.72
N HIS A 44 -5.29 7.66 -5.99
CA HIS A 44 -6.25 7.16 -5.01
C HIS A 44 -6.17 5.64 -4.83
N LEU A 45 -5.91 4.87 -5.90
CA LEU A 45 -5.68 3.43 -5.78
C LEU A 45 -4.42 3.16 -4.95
N ALA A 46 -3.34 3.89 -5.20
CA ALA A 46 -2.10 3.80 -4.45
C ALA A 46 -2.30 4.13 -2.96
N ASP A 47 -3.03 5.19 -2.63
CA ASP A 47 -3.33 5.58 -1.25
C ASP A 47 -4.19 4.51 -0.55
N THR A 48 -5.14 3.91 -1.26
CA THR A 48 -6.00 2.84 -0.72
C THR A 48 -5.19 1.58 -0.43
N ALA A 49 -4.33 1.15 -1.37
CA ALA A 49 -3.44 0.01 -1.17
C ALA A 49 -2.43 0.26 -0.05
N TYR A 50 -1.89 1.48 0.06
CA TYR A 50 -1.00 1.87 1.14
C TYR A 50 -1.70 1.77 2.50
N ALA A 51 -2.90 2.33 2.62
CA ALA A 51 -3.70 2.27 3.84
C ALA A 51 -4.07 0.82 4.23
N ALA A 52 -4.34 -0.04 3.24
CA ALA A 52 -4.60 -1.46 3.48
C ALA A 52 -3.37 -2.20 4.03
N GLN A 53 -2.15 -1.84 3.59
CA GLN A 53 -0.92 -2.42 4.14
C GLN A 53 -0.52 -1.84 5.51
N HIS A 54 -0.92 -0.59 5.77
CA HIS A 54 -0.54 0.19 6.95
C HIS A 54 -1.79 0.67 7.71
N PRO A 55 -2.64 -0.24 8.22
CA PRO A 55 -3.81 0.15 8.98
C PRO A 55 -3.41 0.90 10.25
N ASP A 56 -4.22 1.89 10.64
CA ASP A 56 -4.00 2.63 11.88
C ASP A 56 -4.20 1.70 13.08
N PRO A 57 -3.19 1.48 13.94
CA PRO A 57 -3.36 0.66 15.13
C PRO A 57 -4.38 1.25 16.13
N ALA A 58 -4.66 2.56 16.06
CA ALA A 58 -5.66 3.22 16.89
C ALA A 58 -7.10 3.00 16.38
N ASP A 59 -7.28 2.57 15.12
CA ASP A 59 -8.59 2.24 14.55
C ASP A 59 -8.53 0.93 13.73
N PRO A 60 -8.50 -0.23 14.41
CA PRO A 60 -8.49 -1.53 13.74
C PRO A 60 -9.74 -1.80 12.89
N GLY A 61 -10.86 -1.11 13.15
CA GLY A 61 -12.11 -1.27 12.39
C GLY A 61 -12.10 -0.56 11.04
N ALA A 62 -11.26 0.48 10.89
CA ALA A 62 -11.14 1.22 9.63
C ALA A 62 -10.61 0.35 8.47
N VAL A 63 -9.83 -0.70 8.77
CA VAL A 63 -9.21 -1.54 7.73
C VAL A 63 -10.27 -2.22 6.85
N HIS A 64 -11.44 -2.59 7.40
CA HIS A 64 -12.53 -3.16 6.62
C HIS A 64 -13.03 -2.22 5.54
N GLY A 65 -13.24 -0.95 5.87
CA GLY A 65 -13.71 0.06 4.92
C GLY A 65 -12.67 0.33 3.82
N VAL A 66 -11.38 0.28 4.18
CA VAL A 66 -10.28 0.41 3.21
C VAL A 66 -10.25 -0.79 2.26
N LEU A 67 -10.37 -2.02 2.77
CA LEU A 67 -10.38 -3.24 1.95
C LEU A 67 -11.59 -3.33 1.03
N ASP A 68 -12.78 -3.00 1.54
CA ASP A 68 -14.01 -2.92 0.74
C ASP A 68 -13.87 -1.86 -0.38
N THR A 69 -13.23 -0.73 -0.10
CA THR A 69 -12.91 0.28 -1.12
C THR A 69 -11.89 -0.23 -2.15
N LEU A 70 -10.86 -0.94 -1.71
CA LEU A 70 -9.82 -1.51 -2.58
C LEU A 70 -10.41 -2.55 -3.54
N VAL A 71 -11.16 -3.53 -3.03
CA VAL A 71 -11.77 -4.61 -3.81
C VAL A 71 -12.76 -4.07 -4.83
N ARG A 72 -13.63 -3.13 -4.42
CA ARG A 72 -14.56 -2.47 -5.36
C ARG A 72 -13.86 -1.75 -6.50
N ARG A 73 -12.68 -1.15 -6.24
CA ARG A 73 -11.89 -0.46 -7.27
C ARG A 73 -11.22 -1.41 -8.25
N LEU A 74 -10.79 -2.58 -7.78
CA LEU A 74 -10.20 -3.62 -8.62
C LEU A 74 -11.25 -4.37 -9.46
N GLY A 75 -12.53 -4.16 -9.17
CA GLY A 75 -13.64 -4.87 -9.83
C GLY A 75 -13.79 -6.32 -9.37
N ASP A 76 -13.15 -6.69 -8.26
CA ASP A 76 -13.21 -8.02 -7.67
C ASP A 76 -14.46 -8.17 -6.77
N ASP A 77 -14.96 -9.40 -6.61
CA ASP A 77 -16.22 -9.70 -5.89
C ASP A 77 -16.13 -9.29 -4.40
N PRO A 78 -17.05 -8.45 -3.89
CA PRO A 78 -16.97 -7.82 -2.57
C PRO A 78 -17.34 -8.76 -1.42
N ASN A 79 -16.78 -9.96 -1.36
CA ASN A 79 -16.95 -10.83 -0.18
C ASN A 79 -15.68 -10.91 0.68
N PRO A 80 -15.26 -9.82 1.38
CA PRO A 80 -14.33 -9.93 2.47
C PRO A 80 -15.07 -10.44 3.71
N ASP A 81 -14.79 -11.68 4.08
CA ASP A 81 -15.17 -12.26 5.38
C ASP A 81 -14.77 -11.30 6.52
N PRO A 82 -15.55 -11.20 7.62
CA PRO A 82 -15.38 -10.13 8.59
C PRO A 82 -14.08 -10.33 9.39
N ALA A 83 -13.14 -9.43 9.10
CA ALA A 83 -11.86 -9.18 9.76
C ALA A 83 -10.78 -10.22 9.46
N PRO A 84 -10.13 -10.12 8.29
CA PRO A 84 -9.04 -11.02 7.98
C PRO A 84 -7.87 -10.76 8.94
N GLN A 85 -7.18 -11.81 9.35
CA GLN A 85 -5.89 -11.67 9.99
C GLN A 85 -4.96 -10.90 9.05
N ARG A 86 -4.25 -9.90 9.57
CA ARG A 86 -3.25 -9.19 8.77
C ARG A 86 -2.19 -10.19 8.29
N PRO A 87 -1.81 -10.17 6.99
CA PRO A 87 -0.72 -10.98 6.50
C PRO A 87 0.55 -10.74 7.32
N ALA A 88 1.24 -11.82 7.70
CA ALA A 88 2.52 -11.73 8.41
C ALA A 88 3.65 -11.18 7.51
N ALA A 89 3.51 -11.34 6.19
CA ALA A 89 4.40 -10.82 5.18
C ALA A 89 3.59 -10.41 3.94
N TRP A 90 4.06 -9.37 3.25
CA TRP A 90 3.49 -8.88 2.00
C TRP A 90 4.28 -9.42 0.82
N GLN A 91 3.59 -9.84 -0.24
CA GLN A 91 4.23 -10.26 -1.48
C GLN A 91 4.80 -9.11 -2.30
N MET A 92 4.18 -7.93 -2.21
CA MET A 92 4.64 -6.71 -2.88
C MET A 92 4.45 -5.51 -1.97
N THR A 93 5.37 -4.56 -2.01
CA THR A 93 5.41 -3.37 -1.16
C THR A 93 5.69 -2.11 -1.99
N PRO A 94 5.53 -0.90 -1.43
CA PRO A 94 5.94 0.32 -2.09
C PRO A 94 7.42 0.36 -2.50
N ALA A 95 8.29 -0.42 -1.84
CA ALA A 95 9.69 -0.51 -2.22
C ALA A 95 9.88 -1.22 -3.58
N ASP A 96 9.07 -2.23 -3.87
CA ASP A 96 9.09 -2.93 -5.16
C ASP A 96 8.61 -2.01 -6.29
N ILE A 97 7.56 -1.22 -6.05
CA ILE A 97 7.11 -0.19 -6.99
C ILE A 97 8.23 0.82 -7.27
N ALA A 98 8.89 1.31 -6.22
CA ALA A 98 9.97 2.28 -6.36
C ALA A 98 11.17 1.71 -7.13
N ALA A 99 11.45 0.42 -6.97
CA ALA A 99 12.55 -0.27 -7.64
C ALA A 99 12.28 -0.49 -9.14
N ASP A 100 11.03 -0.69 -9.54
CA ASP A 100 10.65 -1.04 -10.92
C ASP A 100 10.09 0.15 -11.74
N LEU A 101 9.99 1.34 -11.13
CA LEU A 101 9.36 2.52 -11.74
C LEU A 101 10.04 2.99 -13.03
N ASP A 102 11.34 2.75 -13.18
CA ASP A 102 12.09 3.08 -14.40
C ASP A 102 11.86 2.07 -15.55
N VAL A 103 11.28 0.91 -15.24
CA VAL A 103 11.00 -0.16 -16.21
C VAL A 103 9.52 -0.22 -16.58
N VAL A 104 8.63 -0.02 -15.61
CA VAL A 104 7.17 -0.16 -15.75
C VAL A 104 6.48 1.12 -15.30
N GLY A 105 5.43 1.53 -16.02
CA GLY A 105 4.64 2.71 -15.67
C GLY A 105 3.97 2.58 -14.30
N LEU A 106 3.90 3.70 -13.56
CA LEU A 106 3.35 3.76 -12.20
C LEU A 106 1.92 3.20 -12.12
N GLU A 107 1.07 3.46 -13.11
CA GLU A 107 -0.31 2.96 -13.16
C GLU A 107 -0.35 1.42 -13.10
N THR A 108 0.40 0.75 -13.98
CA THR A 108 0.49 -0.72 -14.00
C THR A 108 1.09 -1.28 -12.71
N LEU A 109 2.12 -0.62 -12.16
CA LEU A 109 2.72 -1.04 -10.89
C LEU A 109 1.75 -0.92 -9.72
N VAL A 110 1.01 0.19 -9.64
CA VAL A 110 0.01 0.42 -8.59
C VAL A 110 -1.15 -0.55 -8.70
N GLU A 111 -1.63 -0.85 -9.91
CA GLU A 111 -2.69 -1.85 -10.09
C GLU A 111 -2.23 -3.25 -9.64
N THR A 112 -1.03 -3.65 -10.07
CA THR A 112 -0.43 -4.94 -9.71
C THR A 112 -0.24 -5.06 -8.20
N TRP A 113 0.30 -4.01 -7.57
CA TRP A 113 0.46 -3.96 -6.12
C TRP A 113 -0.87 -4.01 -5.38
N ALA A 114 -1.86 -3.21 -5.78
CA ALA A 114 -3.18 -3.18 -5.17
C ALA A 114 -3.86 -4.55 -5.20
N ARG A 115 -3.80 -5.26 -6.33
CA ARG A 115 -4.31 -6.63 -6.47
C ARG A 115 -3.57 -7.61 -5.56
N THR A 116 -2.25 -7.52 -5.52
CA THR A 116 -1.42 -8.35 -4.62
C THR A 116 -1.76 -8.13 -3.15
N VAL A 117 -2.01 -6.88 -2.73
CA VAL A 117 -2.45 -6.55 -1.37
C VAL A 117 -3.79 -7.21 -1.04
N ALA A 118 -4.78 -7.09 -1.94
CA ALA A 118 -6.09 -7.72 -1.74
C ALA A 118 -6.00 -9.26 -1.67
N GLU A 119 -5.15 -9.86 -2.51
CA GLU A 119 -4.89 -11.30 -2.51
C GLU A 119 -4.21 -11.78 -1.22
N ASP A 120 -3.23 -11.03 -0.70
CA ASP A 120 -2.55 -11.35 0.55
C ASP A 120 -3.51 -11.35 1.73
N TRP A 121 -4.35 -10.32 1.84
CA TRP A 121 -5.43 -10.27 2.84
C TRP A 121 -6.38 -11.47 2.71
N SER A 122 -6.79 -11.80 1.48
CA SER A 122 -7.66 -12.94 1.21
C SER A 122 -7.01 -14.28 1.55
N ARG A 123 -5.70 -14.42 1.36
CA ARG A 123 -4.94 -15.63 1.70
C ARG A 123 -4.84 -15.79 3.22
N ALA A 124 -4.54 -14.71 3.93
CA ALA A 124 -4.44 -14.71 5.39
C ALA A 124 -5.80 -14.98 6.08
N ALA A 125 -6.91 -14.61 5.44
CA ALA A 125 -8.25 -14.95 5.93
C ALA A 125 -8.55 -16.46 5.91
N ARG A 126 -7.86 -17.23 5.05
CA ARG A 126 -8.11 -18.66 4.80
C ARG A 126 -7.15 -19.61 5.52
N SER A 127 -6.11 -19.08 6.19
CA SER A 127 -5.10 -19.85 6.92
C SER A 127 -5.49 -20.09 8.36
#